data_AF-A0A356W8A0-F1
#
_entry.id   AF-A0A356W8A0-F1
#
_cell.length_a   1.000
_cell.length_b   1.000
_cell.length_c   1.000
_cell.angle_alpha   90.00
_cell.angle_beta   90.00
_cell.angle_gamma   90.00
#
_symmetry.space_group_name_H-M   'P 1'
#
loop_
_entity.id
_entity.type
_entity.pdbx_description
1 polymer ?
#
loop_
_entity_poly.entity_id
_entity_poly.type
_entity_poly.pdbx_seq_one_letter_code
_entity_poly.pdbx_strand_id
1 'polypeptide(L)'
;LETLKRLRDLGNSVIVVEHDEDAILTADHVIDMGPAAGVHGGQIIAQGTPDEVMADEKSLTADYLNGTKEIPIPTRRPVEKAKRKVTLKGATGNNLKNVTATIPLGSFTCITGVSGGGKSTLIIETLYKALARKLNGASSPPQPYESLDGLQHLDKVIDIDQSPIGRTPRSNPATYTGAFGPIRD
;
A
#
# COMPACT_ATOMS: atom_id res chain seq x y z
N LEU A 1 5.68 15.79 -10.03
CA LEU A 1 5.01 16.31 -11.25
C LEU A 1 5.90 17.25 -12.06
N GLU A 2 6.56 18.25 -11.47
CA GLU A 2 7.46 19.16 -12.20
C GLU A 2 8.57 18.46 -13.00
N THR A 3 9.18 17.41 -12.45
CA THR A 3 10.22 16.64 -13.16
C THR A 3 9.67 15.99 -14.43
N LEU A 4 8.42 15.51 -14.42
CA LEU A 4 7.76 14.92 -15.59
C LEU A 4 7.47 15.98 -16.64
N LYS A 5 6.97 17.16 -16.22
CA LYS A 5 6.76 18.31 -17.10
C LYS A 5 8.06 18.76 -17.75
N ARG A 6 9.16 18.85 -16.98
CA ARG A 6 10.48 19.17 -17.53
C ARG A 6 10.95 18.15 -18.55
N LEU A 7 10.72 16.85 -18.33
CA LEU A 7 11.08 15.81 -19.29
C LEU A 7 10.31 15.98 -20.60
N ARG A 8 9.01 16.29 -20.52
CA ARG A 8 8.17 16.64 -21.67
C ARG A 8 8.69 17.89 -22.39
N ASP A 9 8.99 18.96 -21.65
CA ASP A 9 9.44 20.25 -22.20
C ASP A 9 10.82 20.18 -22.89
N LEU A 10 11.60 19.13 -22.61
CA LEU A 10 12.81 18.80 -23.37
C LEU A 10 12.52 18.17 -24.76
N GLY A 11 11.25 18.06 -25.15
CA GLY A 11 10.80 17.51 -26.43
C GLY A 11 10.45 16.02 -26.41
N ASN A 12 10.31 15.41 -25.23
CA ASN A 12 9.93 14.00 -25.11
C ASN A 12 8.41 13.85 -24.99
N SER A 13 7.87 12.70 -25.44
CA SER A 13 6.55 12.24 -25.01
C SER A 13 6.68 11.48 -23.69
N VAL A 14 5.87 11.83 -22.70
CA VAL A 14 5.88 11.19 -21.37
C VAL A 14 4.54 10.52 -21.16
N ILE A 15 4.53 9.19 -21.12
CA ILE A 15 3.34 8.38 -20.85
C ILE A 15 3.47 7.81 -19.45
N VAL A 16 2.45 8.02 -18.62
CA VAL A 16 2.43 7.61 -17.20
C VAL A 16 1.16 6.82 -16.93
N VAL A 17 1.30 5.68 -16.25
CA VAL A 17 0.17 4.93 -15.69
C VAL A 17 0.08 5.32 -14.22
N GLU A 18 -0.99 6.00 -13.83
CA GLU A 18 -1.18 6.56 -12.49
C GLU A 18 -2.62 6.48 -12.03
N HIS A 19 -2.80 6.60 -10.71
CA HIS A 19 -4.09 6.67 -10.04
C HIS A 19 -4.17 7.86 -9.06
N ASP A 20 -3.09 8.64 -8.94
CA ASP A 20 -3.03 9.85 -8.12
C ASP A 20 -3.83 11.01 -8.74
N GLU A 21 -4.67 11.66 -7.94
CA GLU A 21 -5.55 12.74 -8.36
C GLU A 21 -4.78 13.94 -8.94
N ASP A 22 -3.75 14.42 -8.23
CA ASP A 22 -2.94 15.56 -8.67
C ASP A 22 -2.23 15.26 -10.00
N ALA A 23 -1.75 14.02 -10.18
CA ALA A 23 -1.15 13.60 -11.43
C ALA A 23 -2.14 13.64 -12.61
N ILE A 24 -3.36 13.13 -12.41
CA ILE A 24 -4.40 13.10 -13.43
C ILE A 24 -4.84 14.53 -13.78
N LEU A 25 -5.14 15.36 -12.79
CA LEU A 25 -5.62 16.74 -12.99
C LEU A 25 -4.57 17.66 -13.63
N THR A 26 -3.29 17.33 -13.51
CA THR A 26 -2.19 18.14 -14.10
C THR A 26 -1.68 17.62 -15.44
N ALA A 27 -2.21 16.51 -15.94
CA ALA A 27 -1.83 15.92 -17.22
C ALA A 27 -2.30 16.80 -18.38
N ASP A 28 -1.50 16.85 -19.45
CA ASP A 28 -1.92 17.52 -20.69
C ASP A 28 -2.99 16.72 -21.44
N HIS A 29 -2.97 15.40 -21.27
CA HIS A 29 -3.89 14.47 -21.89
C HIS A 29 -4.07 13.24 -21.00
N VAL A 30 -5.31 12.82 -20.80
CA VAL A 30 -5.72 11.67 -20.00
C VAL A 30 -6.42 10.67 -20.92
N ILE A 31 -6.10 9.39 -20.74
CA ILE A 31 -6.81 8.27 -21.38
C ILE A 31 -7.35 7.41 -20.25
N ASP A 32 -8.67 7.40 -20.09
CA ASP A 32 -9.36 6.59 -19.09
C ASP A 32 -9.71 5.22 -19.66
N MET A 33 -9.21 4.17 -19.01
CA MET A 33 -9.35 2.78 -19.44
C MET A 33 -10.37 2.05 -18.56
N GLY A 34 -11.28 1.30 -19.16
CA GLY A 34 -12.32 0.61 -18.40
C GLY A 34 -13.23 -0.28 -19.25
N PRO A 35 -14.48 -0.51 -18.81
CA PRO A 35 -15.09 -0.02 -17.55
C PRO A 35 -14.63 -0.79 -16.30
N ALA A 36 -13.97 -1.95 -16.47
CA ALA A 36 -13.48 -2.77 -15.37
C ALA A 36 -12.13 -3.43 -15.72
N ALA A 37 -11.61 -4.27 -14.83
CA ALA A 37 -10.39 -5.04 -15.07
C ALA A 37 -10.66 -6.35 -15.85
N GLY A 38 -9.60 -6.90 -16.48
CA GLY A 38 -9.65 -8.20 -17.14
C GLY A 38 -10.56 -8.22 -18.37
N VAL A 39 -11.35 -9.29 -18.51
CA VAL A 39 -12.25 -9.51 -19.68
C VAL A 39 -13.37 -8.46 -19.78
N HIS A 40 -13.61 -7.70 -18.72
CA HIS A 40 -14.61 -6.63 -18.67
C HIS A 40 -14.00 -5.23 -18.90
N GLY A 41 -12.71 -5.17 -19.27
CA GLY A 41 -11.98 -3.94 -19.58
C GLY A 41 -11.56 -3.84 -21.03
N GLY A 42 -10.46 -3.11 -21.25
CA GLY A 42 -9.81 -3.02 -22.56
C GLY A 42 -10.45 -2.02 -23.52
N GLN A 43 -11.26 -1.10 -23.00
CA GLN A 43 -11.91 -0.04 -23.78
C GLN A 43 -11.42 1.33 -23.29
N ILE A 44 -11.31 2.28 -24.22
CA ILE A 44 -11.17 3.70 -23.88
C ILE A 44 -12.56 4.21 -23.53
N ILE A 45 -12.74 4.63 -22.28
CA ILE A 45 -14.00 5.19 -21.79
C ILE A 45 -14.09 6.66 -22.16
N ALA A 46 -13.04 7.41 -21.81
CA ALA A 46 -12.89 8.82 -22.12
C ALA A 46 -11.43 9.12 -22.48
N GLN A 47 -11.20 10.11 -23.33
CA GLN A 47 -9.86 10.61 -23.66
C GLN A 47 -9.91 12.09 -23.99
N GLY A 48 -8.91 12.85 -23.56
CA GLY A 48 -8.89 14.30 -23.74
C GLY A 48 -8.07 14.99 -22.67
N THR A 49 -8.33 16.27 -22.45
CA THR A 49 -7.90 17.00 -21.27
C THR A 49 -8.57 16.43 -19.99
N PRO A 50 -8.03 16.72 -18.80
CA PRO A 50 -8.68 16.31 -17.55
C PRO A 50 -10.15 16.77 -17.45
N ASP A 51 -10.46 18.00 -17.89
CA ASP A 51 -11.83 18.55 -17.90
C ASP A 51 -12.77 17.78 -18.82
N GLU A 52 -12.28 17.37 -20.01
CA GLU A 52 -13.06 16.55 -20.95
C GLU A 52 -13.33 15.15 -20.40
N VAL A 53 -12.35 14.53 -19.72
CA VAL A 53 -12.53 13.23 -19.07
C VAL A 53 -13.51 13.33 -17.89
N MET A 54 -13.40 14.38 -17.08
CA MET A 54 -14.30 14.62 -15.94
C MET A 54 -15.76 14.87 -16.36
N ALA A 55 -16.00 15.29 -17.60
CA ALA A 55 -17.33 15.48 -18.16
C ALA A 55 -17.99 14.18 -18.67
N ASP A 56 -17.25 13.08 -18.76
CA ASP A 56 -17.79 11.79 -19.22
C ASP A 56 -18.48 11.03 -18.09
N GLU A 57 -19.81 10.93 -18.15
CA GLU A 57 -20.65 10.23 -17.17
C GLU A 57 -20.40 8.72 -17.09
N LYS A 58 -19.68 8.13 -18.06
CA LYS A 58 -19.33 6.69 -18.04
C LYS A 58 -17.98 6.44 -17.36
N SER A 59 -17.19 7.49 -17.13
CA SER A 59 -15.88 7.38 -16.52
C SER A 59 -15.98 7.18 -15.01
N LEU A 60 -15.55 6.01 -14.52
CA LEU A 60 -15.41 5.77 -13.08
C LEU A 60 -14.36 6.70 -12.48
N THR A 61 -13.33 7.05 -13.24
CA THR A 61 -12.32 8.02 -12.84
C THR A 61 -12.95 9.39 -12.62
N ALA A 62 -13.81 9.85 -13.55
CA ALA A 62 -14.57 11.09 -13.39
C ALA A 62 -15.45 11.09 -12.14
N ASP A 63 -16.18 9.99 -11.88
CA ASP A 63 -17.02 9.86 -10.67
C ASP A 63 -16.25 10.15 -9.38
N TYR A 64 -14.99 9.72 -9.28
CA TYR A 64 -14.15 9.97 -8.11
C TYR A 64 -13.55 11.38 -8.10
N LEU A 65 -13.09 11.88 -9.25
CA LEU A 65 -12.48 13.21 -9.36
C LEU A 65 -13.50 14.34 -9.11
N ASN A 66 -14.75 14.15 -9.51
CA ASN A 66 -15.81 15.15 -9.33
C ASN A 66 -16.59 14.97 -8.01
N GLY A 67 -16.26 13.96 -7.21
CA GLY A 67 -16.88 13.69 -5.92
C GLY A 67 -18.27 13.02 -5.99
N THR A 68 -18.75 12.60 -7.16
CA THR A 68 -19.95 11.75 -7.29
C THR A 68 -19.79 10.45 -6.52
N LYS A 69 -18.56 9.91 -6.49
CA LYS A 69 -18.12 8.81 -5.63
C LYS A 69 -17.00 9.28 -4.72
N GLU A 70 -17.03 8.79 -3.49
CA GLU A 70 -16.01 9.08 -2.50
C GLU A 70 -15.69 7.83 -1.68
N ILE A 71 -14.51 7.81 -1.06
CA ILE A 71 -14.17 6.81 -0.05
C ILE A 71 -14.71 7.32 1.29
N PRO A 72 -15.74 6.67 1.87
CA PRO A 72 -16.39 7.20 3.06
C PRO A 72 -15.44 7.18 4.26
N ILE A 73 -15.43 8.27 5.03
CA ILE A 73 -14.66 8.35 6.28
C ILE A 73 -15.46 7.66 7.40
N PRO A 74 -14.91 6.61 8.06
CA PRO A 74 -15.62 5.92 9.13
C PRO A 74 -15.96 6.86 10.29
N THR A 75 -17.24 6.91 10.68
CA THR A 75 -17.74 7.78 11.78
C THR A 75 -17.30 7.32 13.16
N ARG A 76 -17.00 6.02 13.33
CA ARG A 76 -16.45 5.45 14.55
C ARG A 76 -15.05 4.92 14.32
N ARG A 77 -14.13 5.30 15.20
CA ARG A 77 -12.79 4.72 15.30
C ARG A 77 -12.76 3.86 16.56
N PRO A 78 -13.03 2.54 16.48
CA PRO A 78 -12.99 1.66 17.63
C PRO A 78 -11.53 1.52 18.09
N VAL A 79 -11.07 2.50 18.85
CA VAL A 79 -9.86 2.44 19.67
C VAL A 79 -10.35 2.39 21.11
N GLU A 80 -11.24 1.45 21.43
CA GLU A 80 -11.63 1.24 22.82
C GLU A 80 -10.37 0.91 23.61
N LYS A 81 -9.93 1.86 24.46
CA LYS A 81 -8.91 1.72 25.52
C LYS A 81 -7.95 0.57 25.22
N ALA A 82 -7.07 0.71 24.23
CA ALA A 82 -6.19 -0.38 23.80
C ALA A 82 -5.25 -0.78 24.95
N LYS A 83 -5.73 -1.70 25.82
CA LYS A 83 -4.96 -2.30 26.90
C LYS A 83 -3.81 -3.12 26.31
N ARG A 84 -4.02 -3.66 25.12
CA ARG A 84 -3.07 -4.46 24.36
C ARG A 84 -2.34 -3.58 23.36
N LYS A 85 -1.02 -3.55 23.46
CA LYS A 85 -0.12 -2.77 22.61
C LYS A 85 1.21 -3.49 22.48
N VAL A 86 1.90 -3.20 21.39
CA VAL A 86 3.29 -3.60 21.18
C VAL A 86 4.13 -2.35 21.16
N THR A 87 5.22 -2.34 21.93
CA THR A 87 6.12 -1.19 22.00
C THR A 87 7.52 -1.61 21.63
N LEU A 88 8.03 -1.07 20.53
CA LEU A 88 9.42 -1.15 20.13
C LEU A 88 10.16 0.04 20.74
N LYS A 89 11.18 -0.20 21.56
CA LYS A 89 11.97 0.83 22.24
C LYS A 89 13.35 0.96 21.63
N GLY A 90 13.80 2.21 21.53
CA GLY A 90 15.18 2.56 21.20
C GLY A 90 15.69 2.03 19.86
N ALA A 91 14.86 2.04 18.82
CA ALA A 91 15.27 1.64 17.47
C ALA A 91 16.29 2.63 16.89
N THR A 92 17.43 2.12 16.42
CA THR A 92 18.57 2.93 15.94
C THR A 92 19.08 2.50 14.57
N GLY A 93 18.39 1.58 13.89
CA GLY A 93 18.71 1.17 12.52
C GLY A 93 18.73 2.34 11.53
N ASN A 94 19.69 2.33 10.61
CA ASN A 94 19.87 3.36 9.58
C ASN A 94 19.83 4.80 10.13
N ASN A 95 18.83 5.59 9.73
CA ASN A 95 18.66 6.98 10.14
C ASN A 95 17.78 7.17 11.38
N LEU A 96 17.29 6.10 12.02
CA LEU A 96 16.47 6.20 13.22
C LEU A 96 17.26 6.78 14.40
N LYS A 97 16.66 7.75 15.09
CA LYS A 97 17.27 8.49 16.20
C LYS A 97 16.74 8.01 17.53
N ASN A 98 17.11 6.78 17.92
CA ASN A 98 16.67 6.16 19.18
C ASN A 98 15.13 6.16 19.35
N VAL A 99 14.43 5.72 18.30
CA VAL A 99 12.98 5.88 18.18
C VAL A 99 12.25 4.82 19.00
N THR A 100 11.28 5.27 19.80
CA THR A 100 10.32 4.37 20.48
C THR A 100 8.95 4.53 19.86
N ALA A 101 8.36 3.43 19.39
CA ALA A 101 7.05 3.40 18.74
C ALA A 101 6.13 2.41 19.45
N THR A 102 4.88 2.83 19.67
CA THR A 102 3.84 1.99 20.28
C THR A 102 2.71 1.79 19.29
N ILE A 103 2.37 0.53 19.00
CA ILE A 103 1.29 0.15 18.11
C ILE A 103 0.13 -0.41 18.95
N PRO A 104 -1.05 0.24 18.96
CA PRO A 104 -2.23 -0.31 19.62
C PRO A 104 -2.76 -1.53 18.85
N LEU A 105 -2.95 -2.64 19.54
CA LEU A 105 -3.47 -3.86 18.94
C LEU A 105 -4.99 -3.81 18.79
N GLY A 106 -5.52 -4.51 17.78
CA GLY A 106 -6.95 -4.49 17.45
C GLY A 106 -7.41 -3.19 16.80
N SER A 107 -6.49 -2.45 16.17
CA SER A 107 -6.75 -1.18 15.50
C SER A 107 -6.16 -1.17 14.09
N PHE A 108 -6.67 -0.29 13.23
CA PHE A 108 -6.04 0.01 11.95
C PHE A 108 -5.03 1.16 12.14
N THR A 109 -3.74 0.81 12.24
CA THR A 109 -2.66 1.78 12.44
C THR A 109 -1.93 2.07 11.12
N CYS A 110 -1.87 3.33 10.73
CA CYS A 110 -1.07 3.79 9.60
C CYS A 110 0.26 4.39 10.07
N ILE A 111 1.35 4.06 9.38
CA ILE A 111 2.68 4.63 9.61
C ILE A 111 3.01 5.52 8.41
N THR A 112 2.99 6.84 8.63
CA THR A 112 3.11 7.85 7.57
C THR A 112 4.41 8.66 7.69
N GLY A 113 4.67 9.51 6.70
CA GLY A 113 5.88 10.36 6.63
C GLY A 113 6.52 10.34 5.24
N VAL A 114 7.42 11.28 4.99
CA VAL A 114 8.11 11.43 3.69
C VAL A 114 8.97 10.21 3.31
N SER A 115 9.26 10.05 2.02
CA SER A 115 10.24 9.06 1.56
C SER A 115 11.60 9.28 2.24
N GLY A 116 12.28 8.20 2.60
CA GLY A 116 13.53 8.27 3.39
C GLY A 116 13.35 8.60 4.89
N GLY A 117 12.14 8.92 5.37
CA GLY A 117 11.88 9.25 6.78
C GLY A 117 12.05 8.10 7.80
N GLY A 118 12.47 6.91 7.36
CA GLY A 118 12.74 5.77 8.24
C GLY A 118 11.56 4.81 8.48
N LYS A 119 10.42 4.99 7.81
CA LYS A 119 9.21 4.14 7.96
C LYS A 119 9.50 2.65 7.76
N SER A 120 10.09 2.28 6.62
CA SER A 120 10.43 0.87 6.32
C SER A 120 11.50 0.33 7.26
N THR A 121 12.47 1.17 7.66
CA THR A 121 13.47 0.79 8.65
C THR A 121 12.79 0.42 9.99
N LEU A 122 11.87 1.25 10.46
CA LEU A 122 11.18 1.06 11.72
C LEU A 122 10.25 -0.17 11.69
N ILE A 123 9.42 -0.28 10.66
CA ILE A 123 8.34 -1.28 10.62
C ILE A 123 8.82 -2.61 10.05
N ILE A 124 9.45 -2.61 8.88
CA ILE A 124 9.81 -3.85 8.18
C ILE A 124 11.14 -4.38 8.73
N GLU A 125 12.18 -3.53 8.70
CA GLU A 125 13.54 -3.96 9.02
C GLU A 125 13.79 -4.15 10.53
N THR A 126 12.98 -3.52 11.39
CA THR A 126 13.12 -3.62 12.86
C THR A 126 11.96 -4.38 13.47
N LEU A 127 10.75 -3.81 13.51
CA LEU A 127 9.61 -4.38 14.24
C LEU A 127 9.19 -5.75 13.68
N TYR A 128 8.93 -5.85 12.38
CA TYR A 128 8.51 -7.10 11.74
C TYR A 128 9.56 -8.18 11.91
N LYS A 129 10.83 -7.93 11.56
CA LYS A 129 11.91 -8.92 11.73
C LYS A 129 12.09 -9.35 13.19
N ALA A 130 11.94 -8.44 14.15
CA ALA A 130 12.02 -8.76 15.57
C ALA A 130 10.87 -9.69 16.00
N LEU A 131 9.64 -9.38 15.57
CA LEU A 131 8.47 -10.22 15.82
C LEU A 131 8.55 -11.56 15.09
N ALA A 132 8.93 -11.59 13.81
CA ALA A 132 9.01 -12.80 13.00
C ALA A 132 10.06 -13.77 13.55
N ARG A 133 11.17 -13.26 14.06
CA ARG A 133 12.18 -14.08 14.73
C ARG A 133 11.66 -14.67 16.05
N LYS A 134 10.92 -13.89 16.84
CA LYS A 134 10.40 -14.33 18.16
C LYS A 134 9.16 -15.23 18.08
N LEU A 135 8.28 -15.01 17.10
CA LEU A 135 6.97 -15.67 17.00
C LEU A 135 6.91 -16.72 15.88
N ASN A 136 7.61 -16.48 14.77
CA ASN A 136 7.52 -17.34 13.57
C ASN A 136 8.78 -18.18 13.34
N GLY A 137 9.84 -18.02 14.14
CA GLY A 137 11.12 -18.71 13.96
C GLY A 137 11.95 -18.24 12.76
N ALA A 138 11.73 -17.02 12.28
CA ALA A 138 12.50 -16.47 11.16
C ALA A 138 14.00 -16.27 11.51
N SER A 139 14.88 -16.50 10.54
CA SER A 139 16.35 -16.42 10.73
C SER A 139 16.92 -15.01 10.51
N SER A 140 16.23 -14.16 9.75
CA SER A 140 16.71 -12.80 9.44
C SER A 140 16.77 -11.92 10.70
N PRO A 141 17.93 -11.32 11.02
CA PRO A 141 18.04 -10.46 12.19
C PRO A 141 17.32 -9.12 11.95
N PRO A 142 16.68 -8.54 12.98
CA PRO A 142 16.20 -7.17 12.94
C PRO A 142 17.36 -6.17 13.01
N GLN A 143 17.11 -4.95 12.55
CA GLN A 143 17.98 -3.80 12.84
C GLN A 143 18.07 -3.52 14.35
N PRO A 144 19.09 -2.79 14.83
CA PRO A 144 19.28 -2.53 16.26
C PRO A 144 18.09 -1.82 16.93
N TYR A 145 17.70 -2.33 18.11
CA TYR A 145 16.70 -1.77 19.02
C TYR A 145 17.04 -2.18 20.46
N GLU A 146 16.48 -1.46 21.45
CA GLU A 146 16.75 -1.70 22.87
C GLU A 146 15.89 -2.86 23.41
N SER A 147 14.58 -2.76 23.27
CA SER A 147 13.64 -3.77 23.78
C SER A 147 12.32 -3.77 23.01
N LEU A 148 11.58 -4.88 23.14
CA LEU A 148 10.28 -5.09 22.51
C LEU A 148 9.31 -5.66 23.54
N ASP A 149 8.29 -4.87 23.89
CA ASP A 149 7.27 -5.20 24.87
C ASP A 149 5.94 -5.58 24.20
N GLY A 150 5.09 -6.35 24.90
CA GLY A 150 3.74 -6.69 24.45
C GLY A 150 3.63 -7.97 23.62
N LEU A 151 4.69 -8.77 23.57
CA LEU A 151 4.74 -10.05 22.84
C LEU A 151 3.67 -11.05 23.32
N GLN A 152 3.30 -11.02 24.59
CA GLN A 152 2.25 -11.88 25.16
C GLN A 152 0.85 -11.66 24.57
N HIS A 153 0.67 -10.64 23.73
CA HIS A 153 -0.59 -10.35 23.05
C HIS A 153 -0.61 -10.83 21.60
N LEU A 154 0.46 -11.47 21.12
CA LEU A 154 0.63 -11.86 19.73
C LEU A 154 1.00 -13.35 19.61
N ASP A 155 0.28 -14.06 18.74
CA ASP A 155 0.61 -15.45 18.41
C ASP A 155 1.50 -15.54 17.16
N LYS A 156 1.31 -14.63 16.20
CA LYS A 156 2.01 -14.61 14.90
C LYS A 156 2.11 -13.19 14.37
N VAL A 157 3.11 -12.94 13.52
CA VAL A 157 3.18 -11.76 12.66
C VAL A 157 3.13 -12.17 11.19
N ILE A 158 2.45 -11.39 10.34
CA ILE A 158 2.37 -11.64 8.91
C ILE A 158 2.70 -10.32 8.20
N ASP A 159 3.65 -10.38 7.28
CA ASP A 159 3.92 -9.31 6.33
C ASP A 159 3.29 -9.67 4.99
N ILE A 160 2.56 -8.72 4.41
CA ILE A 160 1.91 -8.86 3.11
C ILE A 160 2.56 -7.81 2.22
N ASP A 161 3.39 -8.27 1.29
CA ASP A 161 4.18 -7.44 0.40
C ASP A 161 3.76 -7.61 -1.07
N GLN A 162 4.49 -6.92 -1.97
CA GLN A 162 4.28 -7.02 -3.42
C GLN A 162 5.18 -8.09 -4.07
N SER A 163 5.76 -8.99 -3.28
CA SER A 163 6.56 -10.08 -3.87
C SER A 163 5.64 -11.02 -4.66
N PRO A 164 6.11 -11.58 -5.80
CA PRO A 164 5.29 -12.50 -6.58
C PRO A 164 4.84 -13.69 -5.73
N ILE A 165 3.54 -14.03 -5.80
CA ILE A 165 2.93 -15.16 -5.06
C ILE A 165 3.58 -16.52 -5.36
N GLY A 166 4.26 -16.63 -6.51
CA GLY A 166 5.11 -17.75 -6.84
C GLY A 166 6.03 -17.40 -8.02
N ARG A 167 7.15 -18.12 -8.13
CA ARG A 167 8.17 -17.89 -9.16
C ARG A 167 8.08 -18.84 -10.35
N THR A 168 7.00 -19.63 -10.43
CA THR A 168 6.83 -20.63 -11.50
C THR A 168 5.44 -20.52 -12.11
N PRO A 169 5.26 -20.90 -13.39
CA PRO A 169 3.94 -20.92 -14.04
C PRO A 169 2.91 -21.84 -13.38
N ARG A 170 3.33 -22.73 -12.47
CA ARG A 170 2.43 -23.60 -11.71
C ARG A 170 1.71 -22.89 -10.56
N SER A 171 2.16 -21.69 -10.20
CA SER A 171 1.53 -20.87 -9.17
C SER A 171 0.51 -19.94 -9.79
N ASN A 172 -0.74 -20.07 -9.36
CA ASN A 172 -1.85 -19.21 -9.74
C ASN A 172 -2.73 -18.90 -8.50
N PRO A 173 -3.71 -18.00 -8.61
CA PRO A 173 -4.58 -17.66 -7.48
C PRO A 173 -5.29 -18.86 -6.84
N ALA A 174 -5.74 -19.85 -7.64
CA ALA A 174 -6.43 -21.03 -7.12
C ALA A 174 -5.49 -21.97 -6.34
N THR A 175 -4.25 -22.14 -6.78
CA THR A 175 -3.26 -22.92 -6.03
C THR A 175 -2.78 -22.20 -4.78
N TYR A 176 -2.65 -20.88 -4.82
CA TYR A 176 -2.15 -20.08 -3.69
C TYR A 176 -3.16 -20.00 -2.55
N THR A 177 -4.45 -19.85 -2.88
CA THR A 177 -5.54 -19.81 -1.90
C THR A 177 -5.96 -21.20 -1.40
N GLY A 178 -5.46 -22.27 -2.02
CA GLY A 178 -5.90 -23.65 -1.74
C GLY A 178 -7.24 -24.03 -2.39
N ALA A 179 -7.91 -23.10 -3.08
CA ALA A 179 -9.18 -23.33 -3.75
C ALA A 179 -9.13 -24.41 -4.84
N PHE A 180 -7.94 -24.69 -5.40
CA PHE A 180 -7.79 -25.72 -6.42
C PHE A 180 -7.95 -27.16 -5.88
N GLY A 181 -7.76 -27.38 -4.58
CA GLY A 181 -7.93 -28.71 -3.97
C GLY A 181 -9.36 -29.24 -4.18
N PRO A 182 -10.39 -28.55 -3.66
CA PRO A 182 -11.79 -28.94 -3.85
C PRO A 182 -12.28 -28.99 -5.30
N ILE A 183 -11.61 -28.31 -6.25
CA ILE A 183 -11.99 -28.35 -7.69
C ILE A 183 -11.48 -29.63 -8.35
N ARG A 184 -10.41 -30.21 -7.83
CA ARG A 184 -9.76 -31.40 -8.39
C ARG A 184 -10.47 -32.69 -7.97
N ASP A 185 -11.06 -32.70 -6.78
CA ASP A 185 -11.70 -33.86 -6.15
C ASP A 185 -13.17 -34.00 -6.60
#